data_AF-A0A7Y5B432-F1
#
_entry.id   AF-A0A7Y5B432-F1
#
_cell.length_a   1.000
_cell.length_b   1.000
_cell.length_c   1.000
_cell.angle_alpha   90.00
_cell.angle_beta   90.00
_cell.angle_gamma   90.00
#
_symmetry.space_group_name_H-M   'P 1'
#
loop_
_entity.id
_entity.type
_entity.pdbx_description
1 polymer ?
#
loop_
_entity_poly.entity_id
_entity_poly.type
_entity_poly.pdbx_seq_one_letter_code
_entity_poly.pdbx_strand_id
1 'polypeptide(L)'
;MIKPFEDDDPMELKGVEVDAEEECMTEMTRAFMDEFVRTGYSDDEILRMFRLPIYHGPHMVHRAKGPGYVKEMLNEARDRWQPLSYEGDRS
;
A
#
# COMPACT_ATOMS: atom_id res chain seq x y z
N MET A 1 -21.99 35.20 0.77
CA MET A 1 -21.79 35.47 -0.66
C MET A 1 -21.06 34.26 -1.22
N ILE A 2 -21.72 33.48 -2.08
CA ILE A 2 -21.15 32.25 -2.67
C ILE A 2 -20.35 32.68 -3.89
N LYS A 3 -19.10 32.21 -4.00
CA LYS A 3 -18.22 32.45 -5.15
C LYS A 3 -18.88 31.81 -6.38
N PRO A 4 -18.97 32.51 -7.53
CA PRO A 4 -19.46 31.89 -8.76
C PRO A 4 -18.55 30.71 -9.14
N PHE A 5 -19.14 29.67 -9.74
CA PHE A 5 -18.41 28.55 -10.29
C PHE A 5 -17.44 29.05 -11.37
N GLU A 6 -16.16 28.74 -11.21
CA GLU A 6 -15.09 29.07 -12.15
C GLU A 6 -14.53 27.73 -12.68
N ASP A 7 -14.57 27.53 -14.00
CA ASP A 7 -14.16 26.26 -14.65
C ASP A 7 -12.72 25.81 -14.32
N ASP A 8 -11.86 26.72 -13.86
CA ASP A 8 -10.46 26.48 -13.50
C ASP A 8 -10.20 26.56 -11.98
N ASP A 9 -11.21 26.36 -11.12
CA ASP A 9 -10.98 26.40 -9.67
C ASP A 9 -10.03 25.26 -9.23
N PRO A 10 -8.81 25.57 -8.71
CA PRO A 10 -7.85 24.54 -8.32
C PRO A 10 -8.29 23.74 -7.09
N MET A 11 -9.30 24.22 -6.35
CA MET A 11 -9.88 23.52 -5.20
C MET A 11 -11.08 22.65 -5.59
N GLU A 12 -11.51 22.69 -6.86
CA GLU A 12 -12.54 21.80 -7.38
C GLU A 12 -11.99 20.37 -7.48
N LEU A 13 -12.70 19.42 -6.88
CA LEU A 13 -12.34 18.01 -7.00
C LEU A 13 -12.77 17.48 -8.37
N LYS A 14 -11.85 17.47 -9.33
CA LYS A 14 -12.07 16.84 -10.64
C LYS A 14 -11.71 15.36 -10.58
N GLY A 15 -12.74 14.51 -10.50
CA GLY A 15 -12.57 13.07 -10.60
C GLY A 15 -12.17 12.69 -12.03
N VAL A 16 -11.08 11.94 -12.19
CA VAL A 16 -10.67 11.32 -13.46
C VAL A 16 -10.72 9.81 -13.24
N GLU A 17 -11.58 9.13 -14.00
CA GLU A 17 -11.57 7.67 -14.02
C GLU A 17 -10.32 7.20 -14.75
N VAL A 18 -9.55 6.36 -14.07
CA VAL A 18 -8.40 5.67 -14.65
C VAL A 18 -8.76 4.20 -14.72
N ASP A 19 -8.72 3.63 -15.92
CA ASP A 19 -8.86 2.19 -16.12
C ASP A 19 -7.67 1.49 -15.44
N ALA A 20 -7.88 1.06 -14.20
CA ALA A 20 -6.90 0.31 -13.44
C ALA A 20 -7.18 -1.18 -13.63
N GLU A 21 -6.35 -1.84 -14.42
CA GLU A 21 -6.39 -3.29 -14.57
C GLU A 21 -6.02 -4.00 -13.25
N GLU A 22 -6.38 -5.28 -13.13
CA GLU A 22 -6.08 -6.08 -11.95
C GLU A 22 -4.57 -6.13 -11.64
N GLU A 23 -3.74 -6.07 -12.68
CA GLU A 23 -2.28 -5.97 -12.60
C GLU A 23 -1.80 -4.68 -11.93
N CYS A 24 -2.52 -3.56 -12.07
CA CYS A 24 -2.17 -2.33 -11.37
C CYS A 24 -2.32 -2.49 -9.85
N MET A 25 -3.36 -3.19 -9.39
CA MET A 25 -3.56 -3.49 -7.96
C MET A 25 -2.52 -4.50 -7.45
N THR A 26 -2.22 -5.50 -8.29
CA THR A 26 -0.94 -6.23 -8.38
C THR A 26 0.28 -5.50 -7.81
N GLU A 27 0.80 -4.64 -8.68
CA GLU A 27 2.04 -3.90 -8.52
C GLU A 27 1.96 -2.87 -7.39
N MET A 28 0.80 -2.22 -7.22
CA MET A 28 0.61 -1.28 -6.11
C MET A 28 0.73 -2.00 -4.75
N THR A 29 0.17 -3.21 -4.63
CA THR A 29 0.30 -3.99 -3.39
C THR A 29 1.76 -4.37 -3.13
N ARG A 30 2.50 -4.77 -4.18
CA ARG A 30 3.95 -5.04 -4.08
C ARG A 30 4.72 -3.83 -3.56
N ALA A 31 4.46 -2.66 -4.14
CA ALA A 31 5.12 -1.42 -3.74
C ALA A 31 4.87 -1.08 -2.26
N PHE A 32 3.63 -1.21 -1.77
CA PHE A 32 3.33 -1.00 -0.35
C PHE A 32 4.09 -1.97 0.56
N MET A 33 4.09 -3.26 0.21
CA MET A 33 4.76 -4.28 1.03
C MET A 33 6.27 -4.08 1.06
N ASP A 34 6.90 -3.85 -0.09
CA ASP A 34 8.33 -3.59 -0.20
C ASP A 34 8.73 -2.37 0.65
N GLU A 35 7.96 -1.29 0.58
CA GLU A 35 8.22 -0.08 1.37
C GLU A 35 8.10 -0.33 2.87
N PHE A 36 7.00 -0.97 3.32
CA PHE A 36 6.79 -1.19 4.74
C PHE A 36 7.80 -2.18 5.35
N VAL A 37 8.14 -3.26 4.64
CA VAL A 37 9.14 -4.23 5.09
C VAL A 37 10.51 -3.56 5.19
N ARG A 38 10.93 -2.80 4.17
CA ARG A 38 12.24 -2.12 4.15
C ARG A 38 12.35 -1.00 5.18
N THR A 39 11.23 -0.37 5.54
CA THR A 39 11.17 0.66 6.60
C THR A 39 11.24 0.05 8.00
N GLY A 40 11.10 -1.28 8.13
CA GLY A 40 11.25 -1.99 9.40
C GLY A 40 9.96 -2.15 10.20
N TYR A 41 8.79 -1.92 9.61
CA TYR A 41 7.52 -2.23 10.26
C TYR A 41 7.40 -3.74 10.52
N SER A 42 6.77 -4.12 11.63
CA SER A 42 6.43 -5.51 11.94
C SER A 42 5.26 -6.02 11.09
N ASP A 43 5.12 -7.34 11.00
CA ASP A 43 4.02 -7.96 10.24
C ASP A 43 2.64 -7.53 10.76
N ASP A 44 2.47 -7.44 12.08
CA ASP A 44 1.22 -7.01 12.70
C ASP A 44 0.88 -5.55 12.39
N GLU A 45 1.88 -4.66 12.37
CA GLU A 45 1.70 -3.26 11.98
C GLU A 45 1.27 -3.16 10.52
N ILE A 46 1.94 -3.88 9.62
CA ILE A 46 1.61 -3.91 8.19
C ILE A 46 0.18 -4.42 8.00
N LEU A 47 -0.15 -5.59 8.57
CA LEU A 47 -1.50 -6.15 8.48
C LEU A 47 -2.57 -5.23 9.10
N ARG A 48 -2.23 -4.44 10.12
CA ARG A 48 -3.12 -3.42 10.70
C ARG A 48 -3.36 -2.27 9.73
N MET A 49 -2.34 -1.78 9.02
CA MET A 49 -2.49 -0.71 8.04
C MET A 49 -3.48 -1.09 6.94
N PHE A 50 -3.39 -2.32 6.42
CA PHE A 50 -4.35 -2.84 5.43
C PHE A 50 -5.79 -2.93 5.95
N ARG A 51 -6.01 -3.02 7.27
CA ARG A 51 -7.36 -3.10 7.86
C ARG A 51 -7.99 -1.72 8.15
N LEU A 52 -7.19 -0.65 8.23
CA LEU A 52 -7.66 0.66 8.66
C LEU A 52 -8.01 1.58 7.47
N PRO A 53 -9.23 2.16 7.41
CA PRO A 53 -9.66 2.99 6.27
C PRO A 53 -8.82 4.23 6.00
N ILE A 54 -8.12 4.74 7.01
CA ILE A 54 -7.21 5.91 6.87
C ILE A 54 -6.04 5.61 5.93
N TYR A 55 -5.69 4.34 5.72
CA TYR A 55 -4.71 3.91 4.72
C TYR A 55 -5.46 3.50 3.46
N HIS A 56 -5.96 4.50 2.72
CA HIS A 56 -6.88 4.28 1.59
C HIS A 56 -6.41 3.23 0.58
N GLY A 57 -5.15 3.30 0.12
CA GLY A 57 -4.57 2.33 -0.82
C GLY A 57 -4.53 0.90 -0.26
N PRO A 58 -3.82 0.66 0.86
CA PRO A 58 -3.81 -0.66 1.51
C PRO A 58 -5.21 -1.18 1.87
N HIS A 59 -6.09 -0.31 2.35
CA HIS A 59 -7.46 -0.71 2.72
C HIS A 59 -8.30 -1.12 1.51
N MET A 60 -8.12 -0.44 0.38
CA MET A 60 -8.75 -0.80 -0.89
C MET A 60 -8.30 -2.19 -1.34
N VAL A 61 -7.00 -2.50 -1.28
CA VAL A 61 -6.47 -3.84 -1.59
C VAL A 61 -7.08 -4.89 -0.67
N HIS A 62 -7.11 -4.64 0.64
CA HIS A 62 -7.70 -5.57 1.61
C HIS A 62 -9.19 -5.82 1.34
N ARG A 63 -9.95 -4.81 0.93
CA ARG A 63 -11.38 -4.93 0.57
C ARG A 63 -11.58 -5.74 -0.71
N ALA A 64 -10.73 -5.52 -1.72
CA ALA A 64 -10.88 -6.13 -3.03
C ALA A 64 -10.36 -7.58 -3.09
N LYS A 65 -9.23 -7.87 -2.43
CA LYS A 65 -8.51 -9.15 -2.52
C LYS A 65 -8.60 -10.01 -1.25
N GLY A 66 -9.00 -9.41 -0.13
CA GLY A 66 -9.14 -10.10 1.14
C GLY A 66 -7.84 -10.31 1.91
N PRO A 67 -7.94 -10.75 3.18
CA PRO A 67 -6.80 -10.84 4.09
C PRO A 67 -5.80 -11.95 3.73
N GLY A 68 -6.23 -13.02 3.05
CA GLY A 68 -5.36 -14.12 2.61
C GLY A 68 -4.30 -13.62 1.61
N TYR A 69 -4.75 -12.94 0.56
CA TYR A 69 -3.87 -12.30 -0.43
C TYR A 69 -2.89 -11.32 0.22
N VAL A 70 -3.36 -10.46 1.12
CA VAL A 70 -2.49 -9.50 1.83
C VAL A 70 -1.40 -10.24 2.61
N LYS A 71 -1.73 -11.37 3.25
CA LYS A 71 -0.76 -12.17 3.99
C LYS A 71 0.26 -12.85 3.07
N GLU A 72 -0.17 -13.34 1.90
CA GLU A 72 0.72 -13.92 0.88
C GLU A 72 1.72 -12.87 0.39
N MET A 73 1.24 -11.68 0.03
CA MET A 73 2.09 -10.57 -0.43
C MET A 73 3.10 -10.10 0.64
N LEU A 74 2.71 -10.13 1.92
CA LEU A 74 3.62 -9.82 3.03
C LEU A 74 4.73 -10.86 3.14
N ASN A 75 4.40 -12.15 3.05
CA ASN A 75 5.39 -13.22 3.07
C ASN A 75 6.38 -13.09 1.90
N GLU A 76 5.88 -12.82 0.68
CA GLU A 76 6.73 -12.60 -0.49
C GLU A 76 7.71 -11.44 -0.29
N ALA A 77 7.25 -10.32 0.28
CA ALA A 77 8.11 -9.17 0.56
C ALA A 77 9.14 -9.47 1.66
N ARG A 78 8.77 -10.24 2.70
CA ARG A 78 9.69 -10.67 3.75
C ARG A 78 10.78 -11.60 3.23
N ASP A 79 10.43 -12.53 2.36
CA ASP A 79 11.39 -13.42 1.73
C ASP A 79 12.36 -12.65 0.82
N ARG A 80 11.88 -11.61 0.14
CA ARG A 80 12.69 -10.75 -0.72
C ARG A 80 13.66 -9.86 0.06
N TRP A 81 13.23 -9.30 1.18
CA TRP A 81 13.98 -8.30 1.95
C TRP A 81 14.44 -8.81 3.31
N GLN A 82 14.79 -10.09 3.42
CA GLN A 82 15.40 -10.62 4.63
C GLN A 82 16.59 -9.74 5.06
N PRO A 83 16.76 -9.46 6.37
CA PRO A 83 17.95 -8.77 6.85
C PRO A 83 19.18 -9.52 6.34
N LEU A 84 20.07 -8.84 5.61
CA LEU A 84 21.36 -9.42 5.26
C LEU A 84 22.04 -9.81 6.58
N SER A 85 22.15 -11.10 6.86
CA SER A 85 23.00 -11.58 7.94
C SER A 85 24.43 -11.25 7.54
N TYR A 86 25.00 -10.22 8.16
CA TYR A 86 26.43 -10.00 8.08
C TYR A 86 27.10 -11.07 8.94
N GLU A 87 27.91 -11.95 8.34
CA GLU A 87 28.59 -13.07 9.04
C GLU A 87 29.55 -12.62 10.17
N GLY A 88 29.74 -11.31 10.37
CA GLY A 88 30.61 -10.73 11.41
C GLY A 88 30.06 -10.71 12.83
N ASP A 89 28.83 -11.17 13.09
CA ASP A 89 28.19 -11.13 14.43
C ASP A 89 28.27 -12.48 15.19
N ARG A 90 29.15 -13.38 14.76
CA ARG A 90 29.58 -14.54 15.55
C ARG A 90 31.02 -14.35 16.01
N SER A 91 31.21 -13.72 17.17
CA SER A 91 32.45 -13.75 17.95
C SER A 91 32.16 -14.09 19.40
#